data_AF-A0A969EG21-F1
#
_entry.id   AF-A0A969EG21-F1
#
_cell.length_a   1.000
_cell.length_b   1.000
_cell.length_c   1.000
_cell.angle_alpha   90.00
_cell.angle_beta   90.00
_cell.angle_gamma   90.00
#
_symmetry.space_group_name_H-M   'P 1'
#
loop_
_entity.id
_entity.type
_entity.pdbx_description
1 polymer ?
#
loop_
_entity_poly.entity_id
_entity_poly.type
_entity_poly.pdbx_seq_one_letter_code
_entity_poly.pdbx_strand_id
1 'polypeptide(L)' 'MERRKFLTGAAAGGAAVAASTLSAPAISQGVKQLKMVTTWPKNFPGLGTGAERLAERINTMSGGKLQVKVYAA' A
#
# COMPACT_ATOMS: atom_id res chain seq x y z
N MET A 1 31.28 0.21 5.84
CA MET A 1 31.46 1.65 5.58
C MET A 1 31.12 2.08 4.13
N GLU A 2 30.94 1.14 3.19
CA GLU A 2 30.53 1.40 1.80
C GLU A 2 29.17 2.12 1.65
N ARG A 3 28.17 1.72 2.45
CA ARG A 3 26.80 2.29 2.38
C ARG A 3 26.76 3.77 2.80
N ARG A 4 27.65 4.16 3.73
CA ARG A 4 27.76 5.53 4.22
C ARG A 4 28.47 6.43 3.19
N LYS A 5 29.47 5.90 2.47
CA LYS A 5 30.12 6.60 1.34
C LYS A 5 29.14 6.89 0.19
N PHE A 6 28.24 5.96 -0.13
CA PHE A 6 27.26 6.15 -1.21
C PHE A 6 26.24 7.25 -0.88
N LEU A 7 25.75 7.31 0.36
CA LEU A 7 24.81 8.35 0.81
C LEU A 7 25.47 9.73 0.89
N THR A 8 26.72 9.81 1.33
CA THR A 8 27.46 11.08 1.39
C THR A 8 27.91 11.57 0.00
N GLY A 9 28.24 10.67 -0.92
CA GLY A 9 28.59 11.01 -2.31
C GLY A 9 27.41 11.59 -3.10
N ALA A 10 26.18 11.08 -2.87
CA ALA A 10 24.97 11.61 -3.50
C ALA A 10 24.55 13.00 -2.95
N ALA A 11 24.91 13.32 -1.69
CA ALA A 11 24.60 14.60 -1.07
C ALA A 11 25.52 15.74 -1.55
N ALA A 12 26.74 15.44 -2.01
CA ALA A 12 27.76 16.44 -2.30
C ALA A 12 27.79 16.94 -3.77
N GLY A 13 27.04 16.32 -4.69
CA GLY A 13 27.18 16.59 -6.13
C GLY A 13 26.02 17.29 -6.84
N GLY A 14 24.82 17.38 -6.26
CA GLY A 14 23.65 17.92 -7.00
C GLY A 14 22.38 18.14 -6.19
N ALA A 15 22.46 18.12 -4.85
CA ALA A 15 21.28 18.05 -3.99
C ALA A 15 20.53 19.39 -3.82
N ALA A 16 21.07 20.53 -4.28
CA ALA A 16 20.38 21.82 -4.12
C ALA A 16 19.27 22.05 -5.17
N VAL A 17 19.33 21.40 -6.34
CA VAL A 17 18.35 21.60 -7.44
C VAL A 17 17.43 20.39 -7.63
N ALA A 18 17.79 19.21 -7.10
CA ALA A 18 16.99 17.99 -7.22
C ALA A 18 16.02 17.76 -6.03
N ALA A 19 16.09 18.57 -4.97
CA ALA A 19 15.21 18.42 -3.82
C ALA A 19 13.74 18.81 -4.09
N SER A 20 13.46 19.55 -5.17
CA SER A 20 12.10 19.93 -5.57
C SER A 20 11.43 18.94 -6.54
N THR A 21 12.15 17.93 -7.04
CA THR A 21 11.64 16.94 -8.02
C THR A 21 11.69 15.50 -7.53
N LEU A 22 12.12 15.25 -6.29
CA LEU A 22 11.81 14.01 -5.59
C LEU A 22 10.31 14.02 -5.31
N SER A 23 9.54 13.61 -6.32
CA SER A 23 8.20 13.07 -6.15
C SER A 23 8.25 12.16 -4.94
N ALA A 24 7.73 12.65 -3.81
CA ALA A 24 7.56 11.84 -2.63
C ALA A 24 6.84 10.58 -3.11
N PRO A 25 7.48 9.39 -3.06
CA PRO A 25 6.84 8.19 -3.55
C PRO A 25 5.50 8.12 -2.83
N ALA A 26 4.42 7.85 -3.55
CA ALA A 26 3.08 7.70 -3.00
C ALA A 26 3.02 6.70 -1.80
N ILE A 27 4.11 6.00 -1.52
CA ILE A 27 4.44 5.28 -0.29
C ILE A 27 4.27 6.13 0.99
N SER A 28 4.48 7.45 0.95
CA SER A 28 4.28 8.30 2.15
C SER A 28 2.80 8.58 2.49
N GLN A 29 1.84 8.14 1.66
CA GLN A 29 0.40 8.34 1.92
C GLN A 29 -0.18 7.35 2.96
N GLY A 30 0.64 6.45 3.50
CA GLY A 30 0.22 5.50 4.54
C GLY A 30 -0.77 4.44 4.03
N VAL A 31 -0.81 4.20 2.71
CA VAL A 31 -1.71 3.22 2.10
C VAL A 31 -1.25 1.81 2.47
N LYS A 32 -2.12 1.04 3.12
CA LYS A 32 -1.88 -0.36 3.53
C LYS A 32 -2.70 -1.30 2.65
N GLN A 33 -2.02 -2.25 2.02
CA GLN A 33 -2.65 -3.33 1.27
C GLN A 33 -2.74 -4.58 2.16
N LEU A 34 -3.97 -5.02 2.42
CA LEU A 34 -4.28 -6.17 3.25
C LEU A 34 -4.85 -7.30 2.39
N LYS A 35 -4.49 -8.54 2.73
CA LYS A 35 -5.03 -9.75 2.11
C LYS A 35 -5.98 -10.42 3.11
N MET A 36 -7.23 -10.57 2.73
CA MET A 36 -8.25 -11.27 3.52
C MET A 36 -8.42 -12.66 2.92
N VAL A 37 -8.00 -13.69 3.64
CA VAL A 37 -8.15 -15.10 3.22
C VAL A 37 -9.42 -15.65 3.87
N THR A 38 -10.30 -16.27 3.09
CA THR A 38 -11.57 -16.82 3.57
C THR A 38 -11.66 -18.30 3.26
N THR A 39 -12.31 -19.07 4.15
CA THR A 39 -12.59 -20.52 3.93
C THR A 39 -13.72 -20.79 2.94
N TRP A 40 -14.36 -19.75 2.41
CA TRP A 40 -15.52 -19.86 1.54
C TRP A 40 -15.10 -19.70 0.07
N PRO A 41 -15.74 -20.43 -0.87
CA PRO A 41 -15.55 -20.20 -2.30
C PRO A 41 -15.97 -18.78 -2.71
N LYS A 42 -15.47 -18.34 -3.87
CA LYS A 42 -15.88 -17.06 -4.46
C LYS A 42 -17.39 -17.05 -4.71
N ASN A 43 -18.06 -15.94 -4.40
CA ASN A 43 -19.52 -15.78 -4.52
C ASN A 43 -20.36 -16.74 -3.65
N PHE A 44 -19.81 -17.36 -2.59
CA PHE A 44 -20.61 -18.14 -1.66
C PHE A 44 -21.69 -17.24 -1.01
N PRO A 45 -22.99 -17.60 -1.11
CA PRO A 45 -24.08 -16.75 -0.64
C PRO A 45 -23.98 -16.51 0.86
N GLY A 46 -24.10 -15.25 1.26
CA GLY A 46 -23.93 -14.83 2.65
C GLY A 46 -22.46 -14.65 3.01
N LEU A 47 -21.68 -15.73 3.11
CA LEU A 47 -20.34 -15.69 3.72
C LEU A 47 -19.26 -15.15 2.77
N GLY A 48 -19.23 -15.59 1.50
CA GLY A 48 -18.30 -15.08 0.49
C GLY A 48 -18.66 -13.66 0.06
N THR A 49 -19.95 -13.43 -0.21
CA THR A 49 -20.46 -12.08 -0.52
C THR A 49 -20.31 -11.09 0.65
N GLY A 50 -20.37 -11.59 1.88
CA GLY A 50 -20.18 -10.80 3.10
C GLY A 50 -18.73 -10.33 3.27
N ALA A 51 -17.77 -11.21 2.94
CA ALA A 51 -16.35 -10.86 2.94
C ALA A 51 -16.02 -9.79 1.89
N GLU A 52 -16.61 -9.89 0.70
CA GLU A 52 -16.45 -8.85 -0.35
C GLU A 52 -17.04 -7.51 0.09
N ARG A 53 -18.26 -7.51 0.63
CA ARG A 53 -18.90 -6.30 1.18
C ARG A 53 -18.09 -5.68 2.33
N LEU A 54 -17.47 -6.51 3.18
CA LEU A 54 -16.61 -6.03 4.25
C LEU A 54 -15.36 -5.35 3.70
N ALA A 55 -14.70 -5.96 2.72
CA ALA A 55 -13.52 -5.39 2.07
C ALA A 55 -13.84 -4.04 1.40
N GLU A 56 -14.99 -3.95 0.73
CA GLU A 56 -15.46 -2.71 0.10
C GLU A 56 -15.73 -1.61 1.15
N ARG A 57 -16.42 -1.95 2.25
CA ARG A 57 -16.65 -1.00 3.36
C ARG A 57 -15.34 -0.48 3.95
N ILE A 58 -14.35 -1.34 4.16
CA ILE A 58 -13.04 -0.92 4.67
C ILE A 58 -12.36 0.05 3.70
N ASN A 59 -12.44 -0.21 2.39
CA ASN A 59 -11.87 0.65 1.38
C ASN A 59 -12.55 2.03 1.36
N THR A 60 -13.89 2.06 1.38
CA THR A 60 -14.67 3.30 1.41
C THR A 60 -14.44 4.10 2.69
N MET A 61 -14.52 3.45 3.87
CA MET A 61 -14.36 4.12 5.16
C MET A 61 -12.94 4.64 5.40
N SER A 62 -11.94 3.98 4.83
CA SER A 62 -10.54 4.42 4.93
C SER A 62 -10.16 5.48 3.89
N GLY A 63 -11.07 5.88 3.00
CA GLY A 63 -10.78 6.80 1.91
C GLY A 63 -9.67 6.28 0.99
N GLY A 64 -9.63 4.96 0.75
CA GLY A 64 -8.61 4.31 -0.10
C GLY A 64 -7.27 4.06 0.58
N LYS A 65 -7.10 4.42 1.86
CA LYS A 65 -5.87 4.19 2.63
C LYS A 65 -5.71 2.75 3.09
N LEU A 66 -6.80 1.99 3.24
CA LEU A 66 -6.78 0.55 3.51
C LEU A 66 -7.44 -0.18 2.35
N GLN A 67 -6.61 -0.80 1.53
CA GLN A 67 -7.07 -1.60 0.40
C GLN A 67 -7.08 -3.07 0.81
N VAL A 68 -8.26 -3.68 0.85
CA VAL A 68 -8.44 -5.07 1.24
C VAL A 68 -8.74 -5.90 -0.01
N LYS A 69 -7.93 -6.93 -0.27
CA LYS A 69 -8.16 -7.91 -1.35
C LYS A 69 -8.61 -9.24 -0.75
N VAL A 70 -9.79 -9.71 -1.16
CA VAL A 70 -10.35 -10.99 -0.72
C VAL A 70 -9.79 -12.12 -1.57
N TYR A 71 -9.34 -13.18 -0.90
CA TYR A 71 -8.90 -14.44 -1.47
C TYR A 71 -9.83 -15.53 -0.96
N ALA A 72 -10.61 -16.10 -1.88
CA ALA A 72 -11.43 -17.28 -1.61
C ALA A 72 -10.54 -18.53 -1.46
N ALA A 73 -11.06 -19.53 -0.76
CA ALA A 73 -10.44 -20.87 -0.66
C ALA A 73 -10.53 -21.64 -1.97
#